data_AF-A0A9P4UWE0-F1
#
_entry.id   AF-A0A9P4UWE0-F1
#
_cell.length_a   1.000
_cell.length_b   1.000
_cell.length_c   1.000
_cell.angle_alpha   90.00
_cell.angle_beta   90.00
_cell.angle_gamma   90.00
#
_symmetry.space_group_name_H-M   'P 1'
#
loop_
_entity.id
_entity.type
_entity.pdbx_description
1 polymer ?
#
loop_
_entity_poly.entity_id
_entity_poly.type
_entity_poly.pdbx_seq_one_letter_code
_entity_poly.pdbx_strand_id
1 'polypeptide(L)'
;MSYQPPSYPPHQQPPSYPAQQQGEGPGLPPRRSDTDTALPTGQDRAEQVETMQAFEASKEKSEDEKNQELLEREFPKIDGSLIAAIYGDSGSLSATREMLMELNEGADGAK
;
A
#
# COMPACT_ATOMS: atom_id res chain seq x y z
N MET A 1 1.75 -17.94 35.38
CA MET A 1 1.09 -17.20 34.27
C MET A 1 1.20 -18.05 33.03
N SER A 2 0.08 -18.59 32.58
CA SER A 2 -0.01 -19.48 31.42
C SER A 2 -0.41 -18.65 30.20
N TYR A 3 0.43 -18.62 29.17
CA TYR A 3 0.09 -17.96 27.91
C TYR A 3 -0.86 -18.85 27.11
N GLN A 4 -2.02 -18.31 26.73
CA GLN A 4 -2.98 -18.94 25.83
C GLN A 4 -2.74 -18.42 24.41
N PRO A 5 -2.48 -19.28 23.41
CA PRO A 5 -2.24 -18.84 22.04
C PRO A 5 -3.54 -18.39 21.36
N PRO A 6 -3.47 -17.46 20.39
CA PRO A 6 -4.63 -17.04 19.60
C PRO A 6 -5.08 -18.13 18.62
N SER A 7 -6.39 -18.32 18.54
CA SER A 7 -7.10 -19.25 17.66
C SER A 7 -7.19 -18.67 16.24
N TYR A 8 -6.62 -19.35 15.25
CA TYR A 8 -6.83 -19.00 13.83
C TYR A 8 -8.21 -19.48 13.34
N PRO A 9 -8.90 -18.74 12.45
CA PRO A 9 -10.10 -19.25 11.78
C PRO A 9 -9.73 -20.37 10.80
N PRO A 10 -10.60 -21.38 10.61
CA PRO A 10 -10.34 -22.48 9.69
C PRO A 10 -10.39 -22.02 8.23
N HIS A 11 -9.31 -22.29 7.52
CA HIS A 11 -9.19 -22.18 6.07
C HIS A 11 -10.29 -23.02 5.40
N GLN A 12 -11.26 -22.38 4.76
CA GLN A 12 -12.24 -23.06 3.92
C GLN A 12 -11.54 -23.57 2.64
N GLN A 13 -11.66 -24.87 2.38
CA GLN A 13 -11.12 -25.51 1.19
C GLN A 13 -11.88 -25.00 -0.06
N PRO A 14 -11.19 -24.80 -1.20
CA PRO A 14 -11.88 -24.48 -2.45
C PRO A 14 -12.70 -25.70 -2.93
N PRO A 15 -13.90 -25.50 -3.50
CA PRO A 15 -14.66 -26.58 -4.09
C PRO A 15 -13.95 -27.13 -5.34
N SER A 16 -13.83 -28.45 -5.39
CA SER A 16 -13.36 -29.22 -6.54
C SER A 16 -14.47 -29.28 -7.60
N TYR A 17 -14.26 -28.59 -8.72
CA TYR A 17 -15.11 -28.69 -9.91
C TYR A 17 -14.75 -29.97 -10.70
N PRO A 18 -15.74 -30.72 -11.23
CA PRO A 18 -15.47 -31.87 -12.09
C PRO A 18 -14.96 -31.41 -13.45
N ALA A 19 -13.95 -32.12 -13.96
CA ALA A 19 -13.38 -31.93 -15.27
C ALA A 19 -14.41 -32.24 -16.38
N GLN A 20 -14.72 -31.23 -17.20
CA GLN A 20 -15.30 -31.37 -18.53
C GLN A 20 -14.38 -30.67 -19.52
N GLN A 21 -14.10 -31.37 -20.61
CA GLN A 21 -13.07 -31.08 -21.59
C GLN A 21 -13.52 -30.04 -22.63
N GLN A 22 -12.52 -29.46 -23.32
CA GLN A 22 -12.52 -28.87 -24.67
C GLN A 22 -12.91 -27.39 -24.84
N GLY A 23 -11.95 -26.60 -25.34
CA GLY A 23 -12.17 -25.45 -26.23
C GLY A 23 -11.75 -24.06 -25.73
N GLU A 24 -10.64 -23.55 -26.28
CA GLU A 24 -10.42 -22.14 -26.67
C GLU A 24 -10.49 -21.01 -25.61
N GLY A 25 -9.30 -20.58 -25.14
CA GLY A 25 -8.95 -19.18 -24.79
C GLY A 25 -9.75 -18.47 -23.67
N PRO A 26 -9.20 -17.43 -23.02
CA PRO A 26 -9.97 -16.62 -22.08
C PRO A 26 -11.09 -15.90 -22.86
N GLY A 27 -12.32 -16.38 -22.68
CA GLY A 27 -13.52 -15.88 -23.34
C GLY A 27 -13.74 -14.38 -23.10
N LEU A 28 -14.15 -13.69 -24.16
CA LEU A 28 -14.57 -12.28 -24.15
C LEU A 28 -15.61 -12.02 -23.06
N PRO A 29 -15.59 -10.83 -22.41
CA PRO A 29 -16.53 -10.52 -21.34
C PRO A 29 -17.97 -10.47 -21.88
N PRO A 30 -18.97 -10.98 -21.13
CA PRO A 30 -20.37 -11.00 -21.54
C PRO A 30 -20.93 -9.61 -21.87
N ARG A 31 -21.79 -9.56 -22.91
CA ARG A 31 -22.47 -8.35 -23.38
C ARG A 31 -23.43 -7.79 -22.31
N ARG A 32 -22.95 -6.77 -21.56
CA ARG A 32 -23.64 -5.58 -20.99
C ARG A 32 -25.05 -5.68 -20.35
N SER A 33 -25.68 -6.84 -20.19
CA SER A 33 -27.02 -6.96 -19.57
C SER A 33 -26.99 -7.52 -18.15
N ASP A 34 -25.93 -8.22 -17.75
CA ASP A 34 -25.75 -8.81 -16.40
C ASP A 34 -24.90 -7.95 -15.46
N THR A 35 -24.60 -6.70 -15.83
CA THR A 35 -23.73 -5.83 -15.03
C THR A 35 -24.40 -5.28 -13.78
N ASP A 36 -25.74 -5.30 -13.69
CA ASP A 36 -26.48 -4.81 -12.52
C ASP A 36 -26.46 -5.81 -11.34
N THR A 37 -26.45 -7.12 -11.63
CA THR A 37 -26.44 -8.19 -10.62
C THR A 37 -25.04 -8.51 -10.08
N ALA A 38 -23.99 -7.97 -10.70
CA ALA A 38 -22.59 -8.21 -10.33
C ALA A 38 -22.03 -7.16 -9.35
N LEU A 39 -22.83 -6.15 -8.98
CA LEU A 39 -22.43 -5.18 -7.97
C LEU A 39 -22.69 -5.77 -6.58
N PRO A 40 -21.68 -5.84 -5.68
CA PRO A 40 -21.86 -6.38 -4.34
C PRO A 40 -22.96 -5.61 -3.60
N THR A 41 -24.06 -6.30 -3.30
CA THR A 41 -25.23 -5.72 -2.61
C THR A 41 -25.05 -5.81 -1.09
N GLY A 42 -25.30 -4.71 -0.38
CA GLY A 42 -25.53 -4.71 1.08
C GLY A 42 -24.41 -5.28 1.94
N GLN A 43 -24.48 -6.59 2.24
CA GLN A 43 -23.53 -7.29 3.11
C GLN A 43 -22.16 -7.48 2.46
N ASP A 44 -22.07 -7.91 1.20
CA ASP A 44 -20.80 -8.05 0.50
C ASP A 44 -20.03 -6.72 0.41
N ARG A 45 -20.76 -5.61 0.29
CA ARG A 45 -20.18 -4.27 0.30
C ARG A 45 -19.62 -3.91 1.68
N ALA A 46 -20.31 -4.29 2.75
CA ALA A 46 -19.83 -4.06 4.12
C ALA A 46 -18.55 -4.88 4.40
N GLU A 47 -18.51 -6.15 4.00
CA GLU A 47 -17.33 -7.01 4.12
C GLU A 47 -16.14 -6.49 3.30
N GLN A 48 -16.41 -6.01 2.07
CA GLN A 48 -15.38 -5.41 1.23
C GLN A 48 -14.83 -4.12 1.85
N VAL A 49 -15.70 -3.27 2.40
CA VAL A 49 -15.30 -2.02 3.06
C VAL A 49 -14.49 -2.30 4.32
N GLU A 50 -14.91 -3.25 5.15
CA GLU A 50 -14.16 -3.67 6.34
C GLU A 50 -12.79 -4.24 5.97
N THR A 51 -12.72 -5.06 4.92
CA THR A 51 -11.47 -5.61 4.39
C THR A 51 -10.55 -4.50 3.91
N MET A 52 -11.05 -3.55 3.11
CA MET A 52 -10.26 -2.40 2.64
C MET A 52 -9.74 -1.54 3.80
N GLN A 53 -10.58 -1.25 4.80
CA GLN A 53 -10.19 -0.50 5.98
C GLN A 53 -9.15 -1.25 6.83
N ALA A 54 -9.29 -2.57 6.97
CA ALA A 54 -8.33 -3.40 7.69
C ALA A 54 -6.96 -3.41 6.99
N PHE A 55 -6.92 -3.49 5.65
CA PHE A 55 -5.67 -3.38 4.88
C PHE A 55 -5.02 -2.00 5.01
N GLU A 56 -5.82 -0.93 5.01
CA GLU A 56 -5.30 0.43 5.15
C GLU A 56 -4.81 0.72 6.57
N ALA A 57 -5.52 0.24 7.59
CA ALA A 57 -5.11 0.31 9.00
C ALA A 57 -3.88 -0.56 9.31
N SER A 58 -3.74 -1.68 8.61
CA SER A 58 -2.60 -2.60 8.73
C SER A 58 -1.44 -2.22 7.82
N LYS A 59 -1.59 -1.20 6.97
CA LYS A 59 -0.48 -0.66 6.16
C LYS A 59 0.43 0.12 7.10
N GLU A 60 1.29 -0.60 7.80
CA GLU A 60 2.35 0.00 8.58
C GLU A 60 3.20 0.87 7.63
N LYS A 61 3.42 2.13 8.03
CA LYS A 61 4.36 3.00 7.34
C LYS A 61 5.70 2.26 7.25
N SER A 62 6.20 2.09 6.03
CA SER A 62 7.54 1.56 5.76
C SER A 62 8.57 2.38 6.55
N GLU A 63 9.72 1.76 6.86
CA GLU A 63 10.85 2.50 7.41
C GLU A 63 11.24 3.69 6.52
N ASP A 64 11.08 3.56 5.19
CA ASP A 64 11.31 4.64 4.23
C ASP A 64 10.36 5.81 4.41
N GLU A 65 9.07 5.54 4.67
CA GLU A 65 8.06 6.57 4.90
C GLU A 65 8.33 7.29 6.23
N LYS A 66 8.75 6.56 7.26
CA LYS A 66 9.15 7.13 8.56
C LYS A 66 10.40 8.01 8.42
N ASN A 67 11.38 7.57 7.62
CA ASN A 67 12.61 8.32 7.38
C ASN A 67 12.34 9.60 6.57
N GLN A 68 11.49 9.53 5.54
CA GLN A 68 11.06 10.71 4.79
C GLN A 68 10.31 11.71 5.68
N GLU A 69 9.38 11.25 6.51
CA GLU A 69 8.64 12.10 7.46
C GLU A 69 9.58 12.78 8.48
N LEU A 70 10.65 12.09 8.89
CA LEU A 70 11.68 12.66 9.76
C LEU A 70 12.47 13.76 9.04
N LEU A 71 12.86 13.53 7.78
CA LEU A 71 13.58 14.51 6.97
C LEU A 71 12.71 15.74 6.65
N GLU A 72 11.43 15.57 6.34
CA GLU A 72 10.49 16.67 6.12
C GLU A 72 10.36 17.56 7.36
N ARG A 73 10.36 16.95 8.56
CA ARG A 73 10.33 17.69 9.82
C ARG A 73 11.62 18.46 10.09
N GLU A 74 12.76 17.92 9.67
CA GLU A 74 14.07 18.56 9.84
C GLU A 74 14.33 19.67 8.82
N PHE A 75 13.82 19.52 7.60
CA PHE A 75 14.00 20.46 6.50
C PHE A 75 12.65 21.01 5.99
N PRO A 76 11.92 21.79 6.81
CA PRO A 76 10.59 22.30 6.43
C PRO A 76 10.62 23.31 5.27
N LYS A 77 11.81 23.79 4.87
CA LYS A 77 12.00 24.65 3.69
C LYS A 77 12.10 23.85 2.38
N ILE A 78 12.34 22.53 2.46
CA ILE A 78 12.53 21.66 1.31
C ILE A 78 11.24 20.89 1.03
N ASP A 79 10.86 20.81 -0.25
CA ASP A 79 9.68 20.06 -0.68
C ASP A 79 9.85 18.55 -0.47
N GLY A 80 8.79 17.89 0.03
CA GLY A 80 8.76 16.45 0.27
C GLY A 80 9.01 15.60 -0.99
N SER A 81 8.65 16.10 -2.18
CA SER A 81 8.95 15.44 -3.45
C SER A 81 10.45 15.37 -3.76
N LEU A 82 11.20 16.41 -3.41
CA LEU A 82 12.65 16.43 -3.55
C LEU A 82 13.31 15.50 -2.52
N ILE A 83 12.82 15.51 -1.28
CA ILE A 83 13.26 14.61 -0.22
C ILE A 83 13.06 13.16 -0.65
N ALA A 84 11.87 12.81 -1.16
CA ALA A 84 11.57 11.47 -1.66
C ALA A 84 12.48 11.06 -2.83
N ALA A 85 12.79 11.98 -3.75
CA ALA A 85 13.70 11.71 -4.87
C ALA A 85 15.13 11.41 -4.41
N ILE A 86 15.68 12.23 -3.51
CA ILE A 86 17.05 12.05 -2.98
C ILE A 86 17.12 10.82 -2.06
N TYR A 87 16.10 10.60 -1.23
CA TYR A 87 16.02 9.43 -0.37
C TYR A 87 15.87 8.14 -1.18
N GLY A 88 15.06 8.15 -2.24
CA GLY A 88 14.91 7.02 -3.15
C GLY A 88 16.18 6.68 -3.95
N ASP A 89 16.99 7.69 -4.29
CA ASP A 89 18.29 7.50 -4.96
C ASP A 89 19.37 7.00 -4.01
N SER A 90 19.46 7.57 -2.80
CA SER A 90 20.51 7.23 -1.83
C SER A 90 20.19 6.00 -0.97
N GLY A 91 18.91 5.72 -0.70
CA GLY A 91 18.46 4.65 0.19
C GLY A 91 18.99 4.76 1.62
N SER A 92 19.51 5.92 2.03
CA SER A 92 20.20 6.11 3.29
C SER A 92 19.84 7.46 3.90
N LEU A 93 19.20 7.42 5.08
CA LEU A 93 18.81 8.61 5.84
C LEU A 93 19.99 9.58 6.06
N SER A 94 21.14 9.06 6.45
CA SER A 94 22.35 9.87 6.69
C SER A 94 22.86 10.54 5.42
N ALA A 95 22.91 9.83 4.29
CA ALA A 95 23.37 10.41 3.03
C ALA A 95 22.38 11.47 2.52
N THR A 96 21.08 11.19 2.61
CA THR A 96 20.03 12.16 2.27
C THR A 96 20.14 13.42 3.12
N ARG A 97 20.39 13.28 4.43
CA ARG A 97 20.48 14.40 5.36
C ARG A 97 21.61 15.37 5.01
N GLU A 98 22.79 14.87 4.68
CA GLU A 98 23.94 15.71 4.30
C GLU A 98 23.63 16.49 3.01
N MET A 99 23.06 15.83 1.99
CA MET A 99 22.67 16.49 0.74
C MET A 99 21.58 17.55 0.96
N LEU A 100 20.59 17.27 1.81
CA LEU A 100 19.54 18.23 2.16
C LEU A 100 20.09 19.40 2.97
N MET A 101 21.12 19.18 3.79
CA MET A 101 21.79 20.24 4.55
C MET A 101 22.50 21.21 3.61
N GLU A 102 23.26 20.72 2.64
CA GLU A 102 23.91 21.55 1.62
C GLU A 102 22.90 22.37 0.82
N LEU A 103 21.77 21.78 0.44
CA LEU A 103 20.70 22.46 -0.29
C LEU A 103 19.99 23.52 0.56
N ASN A 104 19.75 23.24 1.84
CA ASN A 104 19.13 24.18 2.77
C ASN A 104 20.05 25.37 3.09
N GLU A 105 21.35 25.15 3.24
CA GLU A 105 22.34 26.23 3.43
C GLU A 105 22.57 27.02 2.14
N GLY A 106 22.65 26.35 0.99
CA GLY A 106 22.78 26.99 -0.32
C GLY A 106 21.57 27.88 -0.69
N ALA A 107 20.37 27.51 -0.25
CA ALA A 107 19.15 28.32 -0.43
C ALA A 107 19.14 29.60 0.44
N ASP A 108 19.83 29.62 1.57
CA ASP A 108 19.89 30.78 2.48
C ASP A 108 21.02 31.76 2.11
N GLY A 109 22.06 31.27 1.41
CA GLY A 109 23.22 32.06 0.96
C GLY A 109 23.00 32.94 -0.28
N ALA A 110 21.83 32.90 -0.91
CA ALA A 110 21.48 33.77 -2.04
C ALA A 110 20.79 35.06 -1.57
N LYS A 111 21.53 35.95 -0.88
CA LYS A 111 21.12 37.33 -0.60
C LYS A 111 22.23 38.32 -0.89
#